data_AF-A0AA41U502-F1
#
_entry.id   AF-A0AA41U502-F1
#
_cell.length_a   1.000
_cell.length_b   1.000
_cell.length_c   1.000
_cell.angle_alpha   90.00
_cell.angle_beta   90.00
_cell.angle_gamma   90.00
#
_symmetry.space_group_name_H-M   'P 1'
#
loop_
_entity.id
_entity.type
_entity.pdbx_description
1 polymer ?
#
loop_
_entity_poly.entity_id
_entity_poly.type
_entity_poly.pdbx_seq_one_letter_code
_entity_poly.pdbx_strand_id
1 'polypeptide(L)'
;MAAAAADAAAARHSHALSACIPALASLLDHLTSLAVHHDRARGDSWPVIAARLNLEPETARRRHRSTPRQASAATDPDGSASHGGVRHEHG
;
A
#
# COMPACT_ATOMS: atom_id res chain seq x y z
N MET A 1 22.74 -20.81 33.75
CA MET A 1 22.40 -19.39 33.48
C MET A 1 22.71 -18.96 32.04
N ALA A 2 23.90 -19.24 31.47
CA ALA A 2 24.25 -18.82 30.11
C ALA A 2 23.34 -19.41 28.99
N ALA A 3 22.98 -20.69 29.08
CA ALA A 3 22.11 -21.35 28.09
C ALA A 3 20.71 -20.70 28.00
N ALA A 4 20.07 -20.45 29.14
CA ALA A 4 18.76 -19.79 29.18
C ALA A 4 18.77 -18.36 28.62
N ALA A 5 19.88 -17.63 28.75
CA ALA A 5 20.03 -16.29 28.17
C ALA A 5 20.18 -16.35 26.64
N ALA A 6 20.89 -17.37 26.11
CA ALA A 6 21.01 -17.60 24.67
C ALA A 6 19.66 -18.02 24.05
N ASP A 7 18.91 -18.90 24.70
CA ASP A 7 17.57 -19.31 24.25
C ASP A 7 16.59 -18.12 24.23
N ALA A 8 16.63 -17.28 25.26
CA ALA A 8 15.81 -16.07 25.30
C ALA A 8 16.19 -15.07 24.18
N ALA A 9 17.47 -14.97 23.82
CA ALA A 9 17.91 -14.14 22.69
C ALA A 9 17.46 -14.70 21.34
N ALA A 10 17.56 -16.02 21.15
CA ALA A 10 17.08 -16.70 19.95
C ALA A 10 15.56 -16.54 19.77
N ALA A 11 14.78 -16.67 20.85
CA ALA A 11 13.33 -16.48 20.83
C ALA A 11 12.92 -15.06 20.43
N ARG A 12 13.59 -14.02 20.98
CA ARG A 12 13.36 -12.62 20.58
C ARG A 12 13.70 -12.37 19.12
N HIS A 13 14.80 -12.95 18.65
CA HIS A 13 15.21 -12.82 17.26
C HIS A 13 14.19 -13.45 16.31
N SER A 14 13.75 -14.69 16.60
CA SER A 14 12.69 -15.35 15.82
C SER A 14 11.39 -14.54 15.83
N HIS A 15 11.00 -13.97 16.97
CA HIS A 15 9.79 -13.16 17.06
C HIS A 15 9.89 -11.88 16.20
N ALA A 16 11.04 -11.19 16.23
CA ALA A 16 11.28 -10.01 15.41
C ALA A 16 11.24 -10.33 13.91
N LEU A 17 11.83 -11.46 13.48
CA LEU A 17 11.76 -11.91 12.10
C LEU A 17 10.32 -12.25 11.68
N SER A 18 9.58 -12.96 12.53
CA SER A 18 8.18 -13.31 12.26
C SER A 18 7.27 -12.09 12.09
N ALA A 19 7.59 -10.96 12.73
CA ALA A 19 6.88 -9.69 12.53
C ALA A 19 7.38 -8.92 11.29
N CYS A 20 8.69 -8.95 11.02
CA CYS A 20 9.31 -8.19 9.93
C CYS A 20 9.00 -8.76 8.54
N ILE A 21 8.99 -10.09 8.40
CA ILE A 21 8.78 -10.75 7.10
C ILE A 21 7.42 -10.38 6.48
N PRO A 22 6.28 -10.45 7.20
CA PRO A 22 4.99 -10.01 6.67
C PRO A 22 4.95 -8.52 6.31
N ALA A 23 5.61 -7.66 7.10
CA ALA A 23 5.66 -6.23 6.83
C ALA A 23 6.43 -5.93 5.53
N LEU A 24 7.57 -6.59 5.33
CA LEU A 24 8.34 -6.50 4.09
C LEU A 24 7.56 -7.05 2.89
N ALA A 25 6.85 -8.17 3.07
CA ALA A 25 5.99 -8.71 2.01
C ALA A 25 4.89 -7.72 1.61
N SER A 26 4.24 -7.07 2.59
CA SER A 26 3.23 -6.03 2.33
C SER A 26 3.82 -4.81 1.63
N LEU A 27 5.01 -4.35 2.03
CA LEU A 27 5.70 -3.24 1.36
C LEU A 27 6.03 -3.58 -0.10
N LEU A 28 6.58 -4.77 -0.37
CA LEU A 28 6.87 -5.21 -1.73
C LEU A 28 5.60 -5.30 -2.58
N ASP A 29 4.48 -5.72 -1.99
CA ASP A 29 3.19 -5.75 -2.68
C ASP A 29 2.70 -4.34 -3.09
N HIS A 30 2.84 -3.36 -2.20
CA HIS A 30 2.50 -1.97 -2.50
C HIS A 30 3.41 -1.37 -3.58
N LEU A 31 4.73 -1.59 -3.48
CA LEU A 31 5.70 -1.12 -4.49
C LEU A 31 5.43 -1.73 -5.87
N THR A 32 5.06 -3.01 -5.91
CA THR A 32 4.68 -3.70 -7.15
C THR A 32 3.43 -3.06 -7.77
N SER A 33 2.42 -2.76 -6.95
CA SER A 33 1.20 -2.09 -7.41
C SER A 33 1.48 -0.68 -7.93
N LEU A 34 2.34 0.09 -7.24
CA LEU A 34 2.77 1.42 -7.68
C LEU A 34 3.51 1.37 -9.03
N ALA A 35 4.42 0.41 -9.20
CA ALA A 35 5.15 0.22 -10.46
C ALA A 35 4.20 -0.08 -11.64
N VAL A 36 3.18 -0.93 -11.42
CA VAL A 36 2.13 -1.19 -12.42
C VAL A 36 1.40 0.09 -12.82
N HIS A 37 1.00 0.92 -11.84
CA HIS A 37 0.30 2.18 -12.13
C HIS A 37 1.18 3.18 -12.89
N HIS A 38 2.43 3.33 -12.46
CA HIS A 38 3.39 4.22 -13.10
C HIS A 38 3.62 3.84 -14.57
N ASP A 39 3.93 2.56 -14.83
CA ASP A 39 4.20 2.11 -16.19
C ASP A 39 2.94 2.16 -17.06
N ARG A 40 1.77 1.92 -16.48
CA ARG A 40 0.51 2.10 -17.20
C ARG A 40 0.25 3.57 -17.54
N ALA A 41 0.55 4.50 -16.64
CA ALA A 41 0.43 5.94 -16.88
C ALA A 41 1.39 6.43 -17.99
N ARG A 42 2.56 5.78 -18.14
CA ARG A 42 3.50 6.02 -19.25
C ARG A 42 3.01 5.47 -20.60
N GLY A 43 1.94 4.69 -20.61
CA GLY A 43 1.35 4.12 -21.83
C GLY A 43 1.83 2.69 -22.15
N ASP A 44 2.65 2.07 -21.30
CA ASP A 44 3.17 0.72 -21.55
C ASP A 44 2.03 -0.31 -21.66
N SER A 45 2.17 -1.26 -22.58
CA SER A 45 1.16 -2.31 -22.78
C SER A 45 1.20 -3.36 -21.66
N TRP A 46 0.08 -4.02 -21.38
CA TRP A 46 0.00 -5.03 -20.32
C TRP A 46 1.05 -6.14 -20.42
N PRO A 47 1.36 -6.71 -21.61
CA PRO A 47 2.43 -7.71 -21.73
C PRO A 47 3.81 -7.17 -21.35
N VAL A 48 4.11 -5.91 -21.67
CA VAL A 48 5.39 -5.27 -21.34
C VAL A 48 5.54 -5.06 -19.84
N ILE A 49 4.49 -4.55 -19.19
CA ILE A 49 4.47 -4.35 -17.72
C ILE A 49 4.62 -5.70 -17.00
N ALA A 50 3.87 -6.71 -17.46
CA ALA A 50 3.91 -8.07 -16.92
C ALA A 50 5.31 -8.69 -17.01
N ALA A 51 5.94 -8.61 -18.18
CA ALA A 51 7.30 -9.11 -18.38
C ALA A 51 8.33 -8.37 -17.50
N ARG A 52 8.23 -7.04 -17.38
CA ARG A 52 9.17 -6.23 -16.57
C ARG A 52 9.09 -6.56 -15.08
N LEU A 53 7.88 -6.81 -14.57
CA LEU A 53 7.64 -7.09 -13.15
C LEU A 53 7.62 -8.59 -12.84
N ASN A 54 7.90 -9.45 -13.83
CA ASN A 54 7.80 -10.91 -13.72
C ASN A 54 6.43 -11.36 -13.16
N LEU A 55 5.35 -10.78 -13.71
CA LEU A 55 3.97 -11.07 -13.35
C LEU A 55 3.24 -11.70 -14.53
N GLU A 56 2.17 -12.44 -14.23
CA GLU A 56 1.18 -12.79 -15.24
C GLU A 56 0.42 -11.53 -15.73
N PRO A 57 0.10 -11.40 -17.03
CA PRO A 57 -0.60 -10.23 -17.58
C PRO A 57 -1.91 -9.90 -16.86
N GLU A 58 -2.67 -10.93 -16.48
CA GLU A 58 -3.94 -10.74 -15.76
C GLU A 58 -3.72 -10.27 -14.31
N THR A 59 -2.59 -10.66 -13.70
CA THR A 59 -2.21 -10.15 -12.37
C THR A 59 -1.84 -8.66 -12.42
N ALA A 60 -1.12 -8.21 -13.45
CA ALA A 60 -0.85 -6.79 -13.65
C ALA A 60 -2.15 -5.97 -13.84
N ARG A 61 -3.09 -6.47 -14.65
CA ARG A 61 -4.41 -5.83 -14.85
C ARG A 61 -5.21 -5.76 -13.56
N ARG A 62 -5.27 -6.86 -12.80
CA ARG A 62 -5.98 -6.92 -11.52
C ARG A 62 -5.39 -5.92 -10.54
N ARG A 63 -4.07 -5.87 -10.38
CA ARG A 63 -3.39 -4.88 -9.51
C ARG A 63 -3.73 -3.45 -9.87
N HIS A 64 -3.76 -3.11 -11.16
CA HIS A 64 -4.15 -1.76 -11.60
C HIS A 64 -5.64 -1.44 -11.31
N ARG A 65 -6.53 -2.43 -11.39
CA ARG A 65 -7.97 -2.24 -11.10
C ARG A 65 -8.27 -2.21 -9.61
N SER A 66 -7.48 -2.91 -8.83
CA SER A 66 -7.54 -2.94 -7.37
C SER A 66 -6.92 -1.69 -6.79
N THR A 67 -7.44 -0.52 -7.12
CA THR A 67 -7.18 0.68 -6.32
C THR A 67 -7.96 0.53 -5.01
N PRO A 68 -7.31 0.40 -3.85
CA PRO A 68 -8.01 0.68 -2.61
C PRO A 68 -8.44 2.15 -2.67
N ARG A 69 -9.69 2.40 -2.31
CA ARG A 69 -10.37 3.70 -2.17
C ARG A 69 -9.74 4.55 -1.05
N GLN A 70 -8.41 4.61 -0.96
CA GLN A 70 -7.66 5.26 0.13
C GLN A 70 -7.04 6.60 -0.29
N ALA A 71 -7.13 6.98 -1.58
CA ALA A 71 -6.69 8.30 -2.05
C ALA A 71 -7.64 9.46 -1.65
N SER A 72 -8.67 9.22 -0.82
CA SER A 72 -9.58 10.26 -0.32
C SER A 72 -9.58 10.42 1.20
N ALA A 73 -8.68 9.75 1.92
CA ALA A 73 -8.51 9.95 3.37
C ALA A 73 -7.33 10.88 3.71
N ALA A 74 -6.65 11.43 2.70
CA ALA A 74 -5.63 12.46 2.85
C ALA A 74 -6.20 13.83 2.44
N THR A 75 -7.28 14.24 3.10
CA THR A 75 -7.75 15.63 3.06
C THR A 75 -7.86 16.11 4.50
N ASP A 76 -6.96 17.03 4.84
CA ASP A 76 -6.95 17.96 5.97
C ASP A 76 -6.74 17.43 7.41
N PRO A 77 -5.51 17.54 7.95
CA PRO A 77 -5.31 17.65 9.40
C PRO A 77 -5.65 19.06 9.96
N ASP A 78 -6.07 20.03 9.13
CA ASP A 78 -6.23 21.45 9.52
C ASP A 78 -7.47 22.17 8.93
N GLY A 79 -8.48 21.41 8.48
CA GLY A 79 -9.67 21.92 7.80
C GLY A 79 -10.69 22.55 8.75
N SER A 80 -10.47 23.81 9.11
CA SER A 80 -11.47 24.68 9.73
C SER A 80 -12.83 24.55 9.02
N ALA A 81 -13.86 24.14 9.76
CA ALA A 81 -15.24 24.18 9.30
C ALA A 81 -15.70 25.65 9.16
N SER A 82 -15.41 26.25 8.00
CA SER A 82 -16.08 27.46 7.54
C SER A 82 -16.98 27.09 6.37
N HIS A 83 -18.25 26.82 6.67
CA HIS A 83 -19.33 26.93 5.70
C HIS A 83 -20.46 27.76 6.31
N GLY A 84 -20.29 29.07 6.22
CA GLY A 84 -21.43 29.97 6.06
C GLY A 84 -22.10 29.66 4.73
N GLY A 85 -23.42 29.46 4.78
CA GLY A 85 -24.22 29.12 3.61
C GLY A 85 -25.70 29.25 3.93
N VAL A 86 -26.10 30.45 4.34
CA VAL A 86 -27.50 30.89 4.48
C VAL A 86 -28.24 30.62 3.17
N ARG A 87 -29.33 29.86 3.22
CA ARG A 87 -30.40 29.96 2.22
C ARG A 87 -31.67 30.43 2.94
N HIS A 88 -31.96 31.71 2.74
CA HIS A 88 -33.30 32.27 2.93
C HIS A 88 -34.21 31.68 1.85
N GLU A 89 -35.30 31.04 2.25
CA GLU A 89 -36.45 30.86 1.36
C GLU A 89 -37.54 31.85 1.81
N HIS A 90 -37.76 32.86 0.97
CA HIS A 90 -38.94 33.72 0.95
C HIS A 90 -39.69 33.39 -0.34
N GLY A 91 -40.99 33.13 -0.25
CA GLY A 91 -41.89 32.95 -1.40
C GLY A 91 -43.00 31.97 -1.12
#